data_AF-A0A6N9ZQ39-F1
#
_entry.id   AF-A0A6N9ZQ39-F1
#
_cell.length_a   1.000
_cell.length_b   1.000
_cell.length_c   1.000
_cell.angle_alpha   90.00
_cell.angle_beta   90.00
_cell.angle_gamma   90.00
#
_symmetry.space_group_name_H-M   'P 1'
#
loop_
_entity.id
_entity.type
_entity.pdbx_description
1 polymer ?
#
loop_
_entity_poly.entity_id
_entity_poly.type
_entity_poly.pdbx_seq_one_letter_code
_entity_poly.pdbx_strand_id
1 'polypeptide(L)'
;VGSVEQARAAIAAEKYDFALLDVNLGEGMSFGFARHLLDIGIPFGFVSGYSDTGDFPPDLQHIPLLVKPFDEMAMREFLQRLFPAVA
;
A
#
# COMPACT_ATOMS: atom_id res chain seq x y z
N VAL A 1 5.00 8.64 10.34
CA VAL A 1 5.17 7.18 10.52
C VAL A 1 6.35 6.75 9.67
N GLY A 2 7.41 6.22 10.26
CA GLY A 2 8.66 5.88 9.57
C GLY A 2 9.08 4.41 9.63
N SER A 3 8.38 3.57 10.41
CA SER A 3 8.63 2.14 10.52
C SER A 3 7.31 1.36 10.65
N VAL A 4 7.37 0.04 10.38
CA VAL A 4 6.21 -0.87 10.49
C VAL A 4 5.59 -0.84 11.90
N GLU A 5 6.41 -0.80 12.95
CA GLU A 5 5.92 -0.74 14.33
C GLU A 5 5.17 0.56 14.63
N GLN A 6 5.64 1.69 14.13
CA GLN A 6 4.91 2.96 14.27
C GLN A 6 3.61 2.94 13.47
N ALA A 7 3.59 2.29 12.31
CA ALA A 7 2.39 2.17 11.49
C ALA A 7 1.33 1.31 12.19
N ARG A 8 1.74 0.22 12.83
CA ARG A 8 0.88 -0.64 13.64
C ARG A 8 0.29 0.09 14.86
N ALA A 9 1.08 0.92 15.53
CA ALA A 9 0.57 1.74 16.63
C ALA A 9 -0.45 2.79 16.15
N ALA A 10 -0.22 3.39 14.98
CA ALA A 10 -1.09 4.42 14.42
C ALA A 10 -2.47 3.86 14.02
N ILE A 11 -2.52 2.75 13.29
CA ILE A 11 -3.78 2.09 12.87
C ILE A 11 -4.61 1.54 14.04
N ALA A 12 -3.98 1.32 15.20
CA ALA A 12 -4.69 0.94 16.42
C ALA A 12 -5.32 2.14 17.15
N ALA A 13 -4.81 3.36 16.91
CA ALA A 13 -5.26 4.58 17.58
C ALA A 13 -6.40 5.29 16.83
N GLU A 14 -6.40 5.23 15.50
CA GLU A 14 -7.35 5.96 14.64
C GLU A 14 -7.80 5.10 13.45
N LYS A 15 -8.96 5.45 12.87
CA LYS A 15 -9.43 4.85 11.62
C LYS A 15 -8.86 5.59 10.43
N TYR A 16 -8.34 4.86 9.45
CA TYR A 16 -7.84 5.40 8.19
C TYR A 16 -8.73 4.94 7.03
N ASP A 17 -9.00 5.85 6.09
CA ASP A 17 -9.76 5.54 4.88
C ASP A 17 -8.94 4.68 3.90
N PHE A 18 -7.63 4.92 3.85
CA PHE A 18 -6.67 4.10 3.12
C PHE A 18 -5.22 4.31 3.57
N ALA A 19 -4.32 3.46 3.10
CA ALA A 19 -2.88 3.59 3.29
C ALA A 19 -2.08 3.50 1.97
N LEU A 20 -0.95 4.21 1.92
CA LEU A 20 0.07 4.07 0.89
C LEU A 20 1.32 3.43 1.52
N LEU A 21 1.73 2.26 1.02
CA LEU A 21 2.83 1.49 1.57
C LEU A 21 4.04 1.55 0.65
N ASP A 22 5.16 2.07 1.13
CA ASP A 22 6.42 1.87 0.43
C ASP A 22 6.80 0.38 0.49
N VAL A 23 7.13 -0.23 -0.65
CA VAL A 23 7.48 -1.65 -0.75
C VAL A 23 8.80 -1.92 -0.03
N ASN A 24 9.80 -1.05 -0.24
CA ASN A 24 11.14 -1.22 0.30
C ASN A 24 11.38 -0.20 1.41
N LEU A 25 11.45 -0.67 2.65
CA LEU A 25 11.70 0.16 3.84
C LEU A 25 13.19 0.19 4.23
N GLY A 26 14.08 -0.31 3.38
CA GLY A 26 15.52 -0.40 3.63
C GLY A 26 15.91 -1.58 4.52
N GLU A 27 15.28 -1.72 5.68
CA GLU A 27 15.51 -2.82 6.64
C GLU A 27 14.67 -4.08 6.32
N GLY A 28 13.74 -3.98 5.37
CA GLY A 28 12.89 -5.09 4.96
C GLY A 28 11.74 -4.65 4.04
N MET A 29 10.92 -5.64 3.66
CA MET A 29 9.76 -5.42 2.80
C MET A 29 8.51 -5.16 3.65
N SER A 30 7.64 -4.25 3.22
CA SER A 30 6.40 -3.92 3.93
C SER A 30 5.29 -4.97 3.80
N PHE A 31 5.55 -6.11 3.16
CA PHE A 31 4.57 -7.19 2.93
C PHE A 31 3.90 -7.72 4.20
N GLY A 32 4.64 -7.79 5.32
CA GLY A 32 4.06 -8.19 6.60
C GLY A 32 2.99 -7.21 7.09
N PHE A 33 3.24 -5.90 6.91
CA PHE A 33 2.28 -4.87 7.25
C PHE A 33 1.10 -4.82 6.28
N ALA A 34 1.35 -5.05 4.99
CA ALA A 34 0.29 -5.16 3.98
C ALA A 34 -0.73 -6.26 4.33
N ARG A 35 -0.27 -7.44 4.78
CA ARG A 35 -1.16 -8.50 5.27
C ARG A 35 -1.97 -8.07 6.47
N HIS A 36 -1.36 -7.34 7.39
CA HIS A 36 -2.08 -6.82 8.55
C HIS A 36 -3.19 -5.84 8.13
N LEU A 37 -2.96 -5.00 7.11
CA LEU A 37 -3.99 -4.12 6.56
C LEU A 37 -5.13 -4.89 5.88
N LEU A 38 -4.83 -6.00 5.19
CA LEU A 38 -5.84 -6.92 4.66
C LEU A 38 -6.71 -7.49 5.80
N ASP A 39 -6.09 -7.96 6.88
CA ASP A 39 -6.79 -8.59 8.01
C ASP A 39 -7.76 -7.63 8.71
N ILE A 40 -7.40 -6.34 8.81
CA ILE A 40 -8.24 -5.31 9.45
C ILE A 40 -9.15 -4.58 8.47
N GLY A 41 -9.09 -4.90 7.17
CA GLY A 41 -9.96 -4.36 6.14
C GLY A 41 -9.70 -2.89 5.79
N ILE A 42 -8.48 -2.38 5.96
CA ILE A 42 -8.12 -1.03 5.51
C ILE A 42 -7.68 -1.11 4.04
N PRO A 43 -8.31 -0.37 3.11
CA PRO A 43 -7.84 -0.28 1.73
C PRO A 43 -6.41 0.24 1.65
N PHE A 44 -5.56 -0.35 0.83
CA PHE A 44 -4.21 0.16 0.64
C PHE A 44 -3.67 -0.14 -0.76
N GLY A 45 -2.62 0.58 -1.13
CA GLY A 45 -1.80 0.19 -2.27
C GLY A 45 -0.32 0.47 -2.04
N PHE A 46 0.49 -0.17 -2.87
CA PHE A 46 1.93 -0.08 -2.80
C PHE A 46 2.45 1.13 -3.56
N VAL A 47 3.60 1.64 -3.11
CA VAL A 47 4.37 2.66 -3.79
C VAL A 47 5.82 2.17 -3.88
N SER A 48 6.40 2.16 -5.08
CA SER A 48 7.77 1.64 -5.28
C SER A 48 8.51 2.42 -6.35
N GLY A 49 9.82 2.51 -6.26
CA GLY A 49 10.67 2.95 -7.38
C GLY A 49 10.84 1.89 -8.48
N TYR A 50 10.41 0.66 -8.21
CA TYR A 50 10.44 -0.45 -9.16
C TYR A 50 9.04 -0.67 -9.73
N SER A 51 8.96 -0.95 -11.03
CA SER A 51 7.71 -1.21 -11.73
C SER A 51 7.30 -2.69 -11.75
N ASP A 52 8.16 -3.58 -11.26
CA ASP A 52 7.91 -5.03 -11.28
C ASP A 52 7.32 -5.52 -9.95
N THR A 53 6.25 -6.32 -10.07
CA THR A 53 5.57 -7.01 -8.95
C THR A 53 5.76 -8.52 -9.02
N GLY A 54 6.56 -9.04 -9.96
CA GLY A 54 6.84 -10.47 -10.11
C GLY A 54 7.38 -11.12 -8.84
N ASP A 55 8.13 -10.37 -8.03
CA ASP A 55 8.68 -10.82 -6.74
C ASP A 55 7.70 -10.65 -5.57
N PHE A 56 6.50 -10.11 -5.80
CA PHE A 56 5.54 -9.94 -4.73
C PHE A 56 4.97 -11.30 -4.35
N PRO A 57 4.69 -11.52 -3.05
CA PRO A 57 3.93 -12.69 -2.61
C PRO A 57 2.61 -12.81 -3.39
N PRO A 58 2.19 -14.03 -3.78
CA PRO A 58 0.97 -14.23 -4.59
C PRO A 58 -0.29 -13.60 -3.98
N ASP A 59 -0.36 -13.56 -2.65
CA ASP A 59 -1.45 -12.94 -1.89
C ASP A 59 -1.48 -11.41 -1.98
N LEU A 60 -0.42 -10.76 -2.48
CA LEU A 60 -0.29 -9.31 -2.58
C LEU A 60 -0.17 -8.80 -4.02
N GLN A 61 -0.08 -9.70 -5.01
CA GLN A 61 0.06 -9.33 -6.43
C GLN A 61 -1.17 -8.61 -7.02
N HIS A 62 -2.34 -8.77 -6.40
CA HIS A 62 -3.57 -8.10 -6.83
C HIS A 62 -3.71 -6.67 -6.29
N ILE A 63 -2.82 -6.24 -5.40
CA ILE A 63 -2.85 -4.92 -4.78
C ILE A 63 -2.30 -3.87 -5.76
N PRO A 64 -2.96 -2.70 -5.92
CA PRO A 64 -2.47 -1.65 -6.81
C PRO A 64 -1.06 -1.18 -6.44
N LEU A 65 -0.21 -0.99 -7.45
CA LEU A 65 1.13 -0.41 -7.32
C LEU A 65 1.20 0.95 -8.01
N LEU A 66 1.71 1.95 -7.30
CA LEU A 66 2.08 3.26 -7.82
C LEU A 66 3.61 3.35 -7.98
N VAL A 67 4.08 3.54 -9.21
CA VAL A 67 5.52 3.57 -9.51
C VAL A 67 6.06 5.00 -9.38
N LYS A 68 7.13 5.18 -8.62
CA LYS A 68 7.86 6.45 -8.48
C LYS A 68 8.84 6.63 -9.66
N PRO A 69 9.04 7.87 -10.17
CA PRO A 69 8.25 9.06 -9.85
C PRO A 69 6.87 9.00 -10.53
N PHE A 70 5.85 9.47 -9.83
CA PHE A 70 4.48 9.59 -10.34
C PHE A 70 4.03 11.05 -10.33
N ASP A 71 3.14 11.39 -11.25
CA ASP A 71 2.48 12.69 -11.30
C ASP A 71 1.05 12.62 -10.75
N GLU A 72 0.32 13.73 -10.84
CA GLU A 72 -1.08 13.81 -10.37
C GLU A 72 -2.00 12.85 -11.13
N MET A 73 -1.76 12.63 -12.44
CA MET A 73 -2.56 11.72 -13.24
C MET A 73 -2.39 10.27 -12.77
N ALA A 74 -1.15 9.84 -12.57
CA ALA A 74 -0.85 8.50 -12.06
C ALA A 74 -1.44 8.29 -10.65
N MET A 75 -1.37 9.30 -9.77
CA MET A 75 -2.02 9.25 -8.45
C MET A 75 -3.55 9.12 -8.57
N ARG A 76 -4.18 9.88 -9.49
CA ARG A 76 -5.63 9.81 -9.72
C ARG A 76 -6.07 8.44 -10.21
N GLU A 77 -5.38 7.88 -11.21
CA GLU A 77 -5.67 6.53 -11.71
C GLU A 77 -5.49 5.47 -10.62
N PHE A 78 -4.44 5.60 -9.80
CA PHE A 78 -4.22 4.73 -8.66
C PHE A 78 -5.37 4.79 -7.65
N LEU A 79 -5.82 5.99 -7.28
CA LEU A 79 -6.95 6.16 -6.36
C LEU A 79 -8.26 5.60 -6.94
N GLN A 80 -8.48 5.70 -8.24
CA GLN A 80 -9.64 5.08 -8.91
C GLN A 80 -9.62 3.55 -8.87
N ARG A 81 -8.43 2.93 -8.92
CA ARG A 81 -8.26 1.48 -8.76
C ARG A 81 -8.45 1.04 -7.32
N LEU A 82 -8.02 1.87 -6.37
CA LEU A 82 -8.15 1.59 -4.94
C LEU A 82 -9.59 1.71 -4.45
N PHE A 83 -10.33 2.68 -5.00
CA PHE A 83 -11.74 2.91 -4.72
C PHE A 83 -12.55 2.81 -6.01
N PRO A 84 -12.78 1.59 -6.54
CA PRO A 84 -13.69 1.42 -7.66
C PRO A 84 -15.05 1.97 -7.22
N ALA A 85 -15.54 2.99 -7.93
CA ALA A 85 -16.82 3.61 -7.63
C ALA A 85 -17.87 2.52 -7.51
N VAL A 86 -18.59 2.51 -6.38
CA VAL A 86 -19.75 1.63 -6.19
C VAL A 86 -20.74 1.98 -7.29
N ALA A 87 -20.95 1.05 -8.22
CA ALA A 87 -22.00 1.14 -9.24
C ALA A 87 -23.39 1.08 -8.61
#